data_AF-A0A1V4DWX2-F1
#
_entry.id   AF-A0A1V4DWX2-F1
#
_cell.length_a   1.000
_cell.length_b   1.000
_cell.length_c   1.000
_cell.angle_alpha   90.00
_cell.angle_beta   90.00
_cell.angle_gamma   90.00
#
_symmetry.space_group_name_H-M   'P 1'
#
loop_
_entity.id
_entity.type
_entity.pdbx_description
1 polymer ?
#
loop_
_entity_poly.entity_id
_entity_poly.type
_entity_poly.pdbx_seq_one_letter_code
_entity_poly.pdbx_strand_id
1 'polypeptide(L)'
;MAALSGEAETLEACRDLTWWRGTDRSWHIEWRDGPYAAEVAALLLERIGEPGPGAVRAAPAGPATTSTAMLNVMGVTFVLRAIDPFGMERLRTRPGLWRLSAALDGPAGPVGTGGRSRQHWEELLGG
;
A
#
# COMPACT_ATOMS: atom_id res chain seq x y z
N MET A 1 17.46 -11.47 10.42
CA MET A 1 17.24 -10.01 10.53
C MET A 1 17.78 -9.20 9.35
N ALA A 2 18.60 -9.75 8.44
CA ALA A 2 19.26 -8.97 7.39
C ALA A 2 18.41 -8.63 6.14
N ALA A 3 17.35 -9.37 5.85
CA ALA A 3 16.57 -9.19 4.61
C ALA A 3 15.70 -7.92 4.62
N LEU A 4 15.26 -7.46 5.79
CA LEU A 4 14.41 -6.28 5.96
C LEU A 4 15.18 -5.01 6.33
N SER A 5 16.46 -5.12 6.73
CA SER A 5 17.29 -3.97 7.11
C SER A 5 17.74 -3.10 5.94
N GLY A 6 17.57 -3.57 4.70
CA GLY A 6 17.84 -2.75 3.50
C GLY A 6 16.75 -1.73 3.19
N GLU A 7 15.56 -1.89 3.76
CA GLU A 7 14.42 -0.98 3.61
C GLU A 7 13.83 -0.60 4.97
N ALA A 8 14.70 -0.10 5.85
CA ALA A 8 14.25 0.49 7.11
C ALA A 8 13.11 1.50 6.87
N GLU A 9 13.19 2.28 5.78
CA GLU A 9 12.17 3.28 5.39
C GLU A 9 10.78 2.66 5.09
N THR A 10 10.71 1.51 4.40
CA THR A 10 9.43 0.84 4.09
C THR A 10 8.75 0.30 5.37
N LEU A 11 9.54 -0.20 6.32
CA LEU A 11 9.03 -0.65 7.62
C LEU A 11 8.79 0.51 8.59
N GLU A 12 9.51 1.62 8.46
CA GLU A 12 9.28 2.85 9.24
C GLU A 12 7.91 3.47 8.93
N ALA A 13 7.40 3.27 7.71
CA ALA A 13 6.04 3.65 7.36
C ALA A 13 4.97 2.83 8.10
N CYS A 14 5.30 1.62 8.56
CA CYS A 14 4.35 0.74 9.25
C CYS A 14 4.11 1.20 10.70
N ARG A 15 2.86 1.54 11.02
CA ARG A 15 2.40 1.65 12.42
C ARG A 15 2.05 0.29 12.99
N ASP A 16 2.17 0.18 14.32
CA ASP A 16 1.74 -1.00 15.08
C ASP A 16 2.30 -2.33 14.53
N LEU A 17 3.51 -2.31 13.97
CA LEU A 17 4.15 -3.51 13.42
C LEU A 17 4.32 -4.56 14.50
N THR A 18 3.75 -5.74 14.28
CA THR A 18 3.81 -6.87 15.19
C THR A 18 4.01 -8.17 14.44
N TRP A 19 4.62 -9.13 15.13
CA TRP A 19 4.92 -10.45 14.59
C TRP A 19 4.77 -11.53 15.65
N TRP A 20 4.23 -12.67 15.25
CA TRP A 20 4.02 -13.78 16.16
C TRP A 20 4.01 -15.10 15.40
N ARG A 21 4.23 -16.18 16.14
CA ARG A 21 4.17 -17.53 15.59
C ARG A 21 2.78 -18.10 15.82
N GLY A 22 2.12 -18.52 14.73
CA GLY A 22 0.81 -19.16 14.75
C GLY A 22 0.88 -20.60 15.28
N THR A 23 -0.26 -21.15 15.66
CA THR A 23 -0.39 -22.55 16.09
C THR A 23 -0.11 -23.55 14.95
N ASP A 24 -0.27 -23.09 13.71
CA ASP A 24 0.06 -23.81 12.47
C ASP A 24 1.55 -23.76 12.09
N ARG A 25 2.40 -23.24 13.00
CA ARG A 25 3.84 -23.01 12.81
C ARG A 25 4.18 -21.98 11.73
N SER A 26 3.20 -21.25 11.21
CA SER A 26 3.45 -20.08 10.36
C SER A 26 3.92 -18.89 11.20
N TRP A 27 4.61 -17.96 10.55
CA TRP A 27 4.88 -16.64 11.11
C TRP A 27 3.88 -15.64 10.55
N HIS A 28 3.28 -14.86 11.43
CA HIS A 28 2.42 -13.76 11.06
C HIS A 28 3.19 -12.45 11.25
N ILE A 29 3.06 -11.56 10.28
CA ILE A 29 3.58 -10.20 10.32
C ILE A 29 2.41 -9.29 9.97
N GLU A 30 2.07 -8.38 10.87
CA GLU A 30 0.95 -7.47 10.72
C GLU A 30 1.40 -6.04 11.01
N TRP A 31 0.88 -5.10 10.22
CA TRP A 31 1.09 -3.67 10.42
C TRP A 31 -0.18 -2.89 10.09
N ARG A 32 -0.23 -1.65 10.58
CA ARG A 32 -1.25 -0.65 10.30
C ARG A 32 -0.65 0.52 9.52
N ASP A 33 -1.46 1.24 8.74
CA ASP A 33 -1.09 2.50 8.09
C ASP A 33 0.23 2.42 7.32
N GLY A 34 0.40 1.41 6.46
CA GLY A 34 1.64 1.19 5.70
C GLY A 34 1.38 0.70 4.28
N PRO A 35 2.39 0.14 3.60
CA PRO A 35 2.27 -0.38 2.24
C PRO A 35 1.30 -1.56 2.15
N TYR A 36 0.89 -1.88 0.92
CA TYR A 36 0.05 -3.04 0.68
C TYR A 36 0.80 -4.35 0.97
N ALA A 37 0.08 -5.37 1.44
CA ALA A 37 0.68 -6.68 1.73
C ALA A 37 1.30 -7.31 0.47
N ALA A 38 0.71 -7.10 -0.71
CA ALA A 38 1.25 -7.55 -1.99
C ALA A 38 2.57 -6.86 -2.38
N GLU A 39 2.73 -5.57 -2.09
CA GLU A 39 3.97 -4.82 -2.39
C GLU A 39 5.10 -5.34 -1.51
N VAL A 40 4.85 -5.46 -0.20
CA VAL A 40 5.83 -6.04 0.74
C VAL A 40 6.18 -7.47 0.36
N ALA A 41 5.20 -8.27 -0.10
CA ALA A 41 5.46 -9.63 -0.56
C ALA A 41 6.38 -9.68 -1.79
N ALA A 42 6.15 -8.83 -2.78
CA ALA A 42 6.98 -8.74 -3.99
C ALA A 42 8.41 -8.33 -3.63
N LEU A 43 8.56 -7.28 -2.82
CA LEU A 43 9.85 -6.79 -2.35
C LEU A 43 10.66 -7.87 -1.60
N LEU A 44 10.00 -8.60 -0.72
CA LEU A 44 10.62 -9.71 0.00
C LEU A 44 11.03 -10.86 -0.93
N LEU A 45 10.23 -11.19 -1.95
CA LEU A 45 10.58 -12.22 -2.92
C LEU A 45 11.81 -11.86 -3.72
N GLU A 46 11.88 -10.63 -4.22
CA GLU A 46 13.05 -10.10 -4.92
C GLU A 46 14.28 -10.18 -4.02
N ARG A 47 14.18 -9.64 -2.80
CA ARG A 47 15.34 -9.51 -1.91
C ARG A 47 15.86 -10.84 -1.38
N ILE A 48 14.96 -11.76 -1.03
CA ILE A 48 15.34 -13.09 -0.51
C ILE A 48 15.83 -13.99 -1.66
N GLY A 49 15.29 -13.80 -2.86
CA GLY A 49 15.63 -14.56 -4.06
C GLY A 49 16.90 -14.12 -4.80
N GLU A 50 17.53 -13.00 -4.40
CA GLU A 50 18.75 -12.50 -5.03
C GLU A 50 19.86 -13.56 -5.11
N PRO A 51 20.44 -13.82 -6.31
CA PRO A 51 21.43 -14.86 -6.50
C PRO A 51 22.74 -14.52 -5.78
N GLY A 52 23.19 -15.45 -4.93
CA GLY A 52 24.46 -15.35 -4.20
C GLY A 52 24.77 -16.63 -3.42
N PRO A 53 26.00 -16.78 -2.89
CA PRO A 53 26.37 -17.90 -2.04
C PRO A 53 25.58 -17.83 -0.73
N GLY A 54 24.39 -18.44 -0.71
CA GLY A 54 23.42 -18.34 0.38
C GLY A 54 22.01 -17.93 -0.04
N ALA A 55 21.71 -17.86 -1.34
CA ALA A 55 20.38 -17.55 -1.84
C ALA A 55 19.32 -18.45 -1.19
N VAL A 56 18.34 -17.81 -0.55
CA VAL A 56 17.31 -18.48 0.22
C VAL A 56 16.11 -18.69 -0.69
N ARG A 57 15.57 -19.92 -0.74
CA ARG A 57 14.40 -20.21 -1.58
C ARG A 57 13.15 -19.56 -0.96
N ALA A 58 12.72 -18.45 -1.54
CA ALA A 58 11.43 -17.82 -1.29
C ALA A 58 10.49 -18.03 -2.48
N ALA A 59 9.21 -18.27 -2.20
CA ALA A 59 8.18 -18.39 -3.22
C ALA A 59 6.84 -17.88 -2.70
N PRO A 60 5.95 -17.36 -3.57
CA PRO A 60 4.56 -17.12 -3.20
C PRO A 60 3.90 -18.41 -2.69
N ALA A 61 3.08 -18.29 -1.65
CA ALA A 61 2.34 -19.42 -1.06
C ALA A 61 0.82 -19.31 -1.21
N GLY A 62 0.34 -18.26 -1.88
CA GLY A 62 -1.07 -17.98 -2.10
C GLY A 62 -1.29 -16.68 -2.86
N PRO A 63 -2.55 -16.29 -3.12
CA PRO A 63 -2.86 -15.00 -3.73
C PRO A 63 -2.38 -13.85 -2.83
N ALA A 64 -1.88 -12.80 -3.47
CA ALA A 64 -1.50 -11.55 -2.82
C ALA A 64 -2.58 -10.49 -3.10
N THR A 65 -3.10 -9.89 -2.03
CA THR A 65 -4.09 -8.82 -2.08
C THR A 65 -3.50 -7.56 -1.44
N THR A 66 -4.26 -6.48 -1.47
CA THR A 66 -3.87 -5.23 -0.79
C THR A 66 -3.66 -5.41 0.71
N SER A 67 -4.40 -6.32 1.35
CA SER A 67 -4.41 -6.50 2.81
C SER A 67 -3.78 -7.81 3.28
N THR A 68 -3.56 -8.79 2.42
CA THR A 68 -2.99 -10.08 2.82
C THR A 68 -2.13 -10.67 1.73
N ALA A 69 -0.98 -11.24 2.10
CA ALA A 69 -0.15 -12.02 1.20
C ALA A 69 0.51 -13.17 1.97
N MET A 70 0.94 -14.21 1.26
CA MET A 70 1.61 -15.36 1.86
C MET A 70 2.87 -15.72 1.08
N LEU A 71 3.95 -15.94 1.82
CA LEU A 71 5.26 -16.35 1.31
C LEU A 71 5.68 -17.66 1.97
N ASN A 72 6.35 -18.53 1.22
CA ASN A 72 7.07 -19.66 1.78
C ASN A 72 8.57 -19.41 1.64
N VAL A 73 9.29 -19.38 2.76
CA VAL A 73 10.73 -19.17 2.82
C VAL A 73 11.33 -20.39 3.50
N MET A 74 12.11 -21.19 2.77
CA MET A 74 12.76 -22.41 3.27
C MET A 74 11.79 -23.42 3.93
N GLY A 75 10.57 -23.52 3.44
CA GLY A 75 9.55 -24.41 4.00
C GLY A 75 8.78 -23.81 5.19
N VAL A 76 9.04 -22.55 5.55
CA VAL A 76 8.30 -21.82 6.59
C VAL A 76 7.36 -20.82 5.92
N THR A 77 6.07 -20.91 6.28
CA THR A 77 5.05 -19.98 5.80
C THR A 77 5.09 -18.67 6.59
N PHE A 78 5.10 -17.56 5.87
CA PHE A 78 4.94 -16.20 6.38
C PHE A 78 3.62 -15.63 5.85
N VAL A 79 2.76 -15.19 6.76
CA VAL A 79 1.50 -14.52 6.45
C VAL A 79 1.68 -13.04 6.73
N LEU A 80 1.52 -12.22 5.71
CA LEU A 80 1.63 -10.77 5.76
C LEU A 80 0.23 -10.16 5.82
N ARG A 81 -0.01 -9.22 6.74
CA ARG A 81 -1.29 -8.56 6.94
C ARG A 81 -1.12 -7.05 7.04
N ALA A 82 -1.66 -6.33 6.07
CA ALA A 82 -1.75 -4.88 6.10
C ALA A 82 -3.16 -4.47 6.56
N ILE A 83 -3.25 -3.88 7.76
CA ILE A 83 -4.48 -3.33 8.30
C ILE A 83 -4.59 -1.87 7.90
N ASP A 84 -5.69 -1.47 7.25
CA ASP A 84 -5.90 -0.10 6.77
C ASP A 84 -4.66 0.45 6.03
N PRO A 85 -4.20 -0.22 4.95
CA PRO A 85 -3.03 0.23 4.20
C PRO A 85 -3.25 1.66 3.70
N PHE A 86 -2.22 2.50 3.86
CA PHE A 86 -2.25 3.95 3.63
C PHE A 86 -3.37 4.73 4.34
N GLY A 87 -4.02 4.18 5.37
CA GLY A 87 -5.08 4.87 6.12
C GLY A 87 -6.37 5.08 5.33
N MET A 88 -6.61 4.31 4.27
CA MET A 88 -7.71 4.48 3.33
C MET A 88 -9.11 4.23 3.92
N GLU A 89 -9.25 3.40 4.94
CA GLU A 89 -10.54 3.16 5.62
C GLU A 89 -11.04 4.41 6.35
N ARG A 90 -10.14 5.18 6.98
CA ARG A 90 -10.49 6.47 7.59
C ARG A 90 -10.94 7.50 6.55
N LEU A 91 -10.40 7.42 5.35
CA LEU A 91 -10.79 8.28 4.24
C LEU A 91 -12.14 7.87 3.64
N ARG A 92 -12.45 6.57 3.60
CA ARG A 92 -13.74 6.04 3.13
C ARG A 92 -14.90 6.28 4.11
N THR A 93 -14.61 6.28 5.40
CA THR A 93 -15.61 6.50 6.48
C THR A 93 -15.97 7.97 6.71
N ARG A 94 -15.29 8.91 6.02
CA ARG A 94 -15.67 10.34 5.98
C ARG A 94 -16.37 10.69 4.66
N PRO A 95 -17.71 10.52 4.55
CA PRO A 95 -18.45 10.74 3.30
C PRO A 95 -18.53 12.22 2.82
N GLY A 96 -17.85 13.16 3.47
CA GLY A 96 -18.01 14.60 3.22
C GLY A 96 -16.91 15.31 2.42
N LEU A 97 -15.71 14.73 2.29
CA LEU A 97 -14.52 15.47 1.79
C LEU A 97 -14.11 15.17 0.34
N TRP A 98 -14.65 14.11 -0.28
CA TRP A 98 -14.29 13.72 -1.66
C TRP A 98 -15.12 14.39 -2.75
N ARG A 99 -15.79 15.52 -2.44
CA ARG A 99 -16.44 16.37 -3.45
C ARG A 99 -15.47 17.10 -4.39
N LEU A 100 -14.17 16.85 -4.30
CA LEU A 100 -13.19 17.39 -5.23
C LEU A 100 -13.30 16.78 -6.63
N SER A 101 -13.58 15.47 -6.77
CA SER A 101 -13.83 14.89 -8.10
C SER A 101 -15.12 15.42 -8.72
N ALA A 102 -16.20 15.53 -7.93
CA ALA A 102 -17.47 16.12 -8.36
C ALA A 102 -17.40 17.63 -8.68
N ALA A 103 -16.35 18.33 -8.23
CA ALA A 103 -16.09 19.73 -8.56
C ALA A 103 -15.19 19.88 -9.80
N LEU A 104 -14.44 18.83 -10.17
CA LEU A 104 -13.64 18.77 -11.39
C LEU A 104 -14.45 18.29 -12.60
N ASP A 105 -15.48 17.47 -12.36
CA ASP A 105 -16.54 17.21 -13.32
C ASP A 105 -17.47 18.44 -13.36
N GLY A 106 -17.03 19.47 -14.07
CA GLY A 106 -17.86 20.65 -14.34
C GLY A 106 -19.21 20.23 -14.92
N PRO A 107 -20.29 21.00 -14.69
CA PRO A 107 -21.59 20.67 -15.25
C PRO A 107 -21.43 20.58 -16.77
N ALA A 108 -21.75 19.41 -17.34
CA ALA A 108 -22.00 19.28 -18.76
C ALA A 108 -23.17 20.22 -19.08
N GLY A 109 -22.85 21.46 -19.41
CA GLY A 109 -23.81 22.49 -19.75
C GLY A 109 -24.46 22.13 -21.09
N PRO A 110 -25.77 22.35 -21.24
CA PRO A 110 -26.42 22.26 -22.53
C PRO A 110 -25.88 23.37 -23.45
N VAL A 111 -25.83 23.05 -24.74
CA VAL A 111 -25.56 23.94 -25.88
C VAL A 111 -26.08 25.36 -25.63
N GLY A 112 -25.18 26.35 -25.58
CA GLY A 112 -25.58 27.76 -25.50
C GLY A 112 -24.49 28.73 -25.09
N THR A 113 -23.82 29.32 -26.09
CA THR A 113 -23.30 30.71 -26.13
C THR A 113 -22.54 31.29 -24.92
N GLY A 114 -21.20 31.39 -25.09
CA GLY A 114 -20.43 32.63 -24.89
C GLY A 114 -20.32 33.24 -23.49
N GLY A 115 -19.15 33.06 -22.86
CA GLY A 115 -18.70 33.90 -21.74
C GLY A 115 -17.45 33.36 -21.06
N ARG A 116 -16.27 33.94 -21.37
CA ARG A 116 -14.98 33.60 -20.74
C ARG A 116 -15.07 33.75 -19.22
N SER A 117 -15.14 32.63 -18.51
CA SER A 117 -14.82 32.58 -17.08
C SER A 117 -13.32 32.37 -16.95
N ARG A 118 -12.61 33.46 -16.69
CA ARG A 118 -11.18 33.49 -16.38
C ARG A 118 -10.92 32.53 -15.20
N GLN A 119 -9.91 31.68 -15.35
CA GLN A 119 -9.67 30.57 -14.43
C GLN A 119 -9.18 31.09 -13.08
N HIS A 120 -10.01 30.93 -12.06
CA HIS A 120 -9.79 31.27 -10.64
C HIS A 120 -8.42 30.79 -10.10
N TRP A 121 -7.82 29.77 -10.72
CA TRP A 121 -6.53 29.21 -10.32
C TRP A 121 -5.32 30.10 -10.65
N GLU A 122 -5.43 31.04 -11.61
CA GLU A 122 -4.33 31.98 -11.94
C GLU A 122 -4.08 33.01 -10.84
N GLU A 123 -5.09 33.34 -10.01
CA GLU A 123 -4.94 34.32 -8.91
C GLU A 123 -4.30 33.72 -7.65
N LEU A 124 -4.32 32.39 -7.49
CA LEU A 124 -3.83 31.72 -6.28
C LEU A 124 -2.32 31.43 -6.30
N LEU A 125 -1.67 31.50 -7.47
CA LEU A 125 -0.24 31.18 -7.61
C LEU A 125 0.67 32.40 -7.78
N GLY A 126 0.11 33.62 -7.72
CA GLY A 126 0.87 34.88 -7.76
C GLY A 126 1.40 35.20 -9.16
N GLY A 127 0.83 36.25 -9.77
CA GLY A 127 1.37 36.88 -10.98
C GLY A 127 2.60 37.73 -10.73
#